data_AF-A0A951A5B1-F1
#
_entry.id   AF-A0A951A5B1-F1
#
_cell.length_a   1.000
_cell.length_b   1.000
_cell.length_c   1.000
_cell.angle_alpha   90.00
_cell.angle_beta   90.00
_cell.angle_gamma   90.00
#
_symmetry.space_group_name_H-M   'P 1'
#
loop_
_entity.id
_entity.type
_entity.pdbx_description
1 polymer ?
#
loop_
_entity_poly.entity_id
_entity_poly.type
_entity_poly.pdbx_seq_one_letter_code
_entity_poly.pdbx_strand_id
1 'polypeptide(L)'
;MFEITGDDIASLNDVDLRALIARLCEATLRRRGHSASAVTWGGNQTAADAGLDVRVELDRNAAIDGFIPRPDTGFQVKKTDMPASAITKEMKPGGKLRPVIRDLATRGGAYIMVSSMGSTSDSALMARRTAMWSAVRRIKGASALALDFYDRTRLASWVHDHPGLIPWVRARIGKSITGWQSYGAWAYSPDGIEDNYILDETARIWGDRKEDAGGAPVLAGIATLRDRLREEKTCVRLVGLSGVGKTRLVQALFDHRVGNSGLDPSLAFYTNVADDPDPQPIALASD
;
A
#
# COMPACT_ATOMS: atom_id res chain seq x y z
N MET A 1 -12.70 15.61 1.69
CA MET A 1 -11.37 16.28 1.78
C MET A 1 -10.22 15.27 1.69
N PHE A 2 -10.28 14.17 2.44
CA PHE A 2 -9.47 12.97 2.21
C PHE A 2 -10.03 12.13 1.06
N GLU A 3 -10.04 12.72 -0.13
CA GLU A 3 -10.47 12.05 -1.34
C GLU A 3 -9.37 12.09 -2.39
N ILE A 4 -9.38 11.07 -3.24
CA ILE A 4 -8.53 10.93 -4.42
C ILE A 4 -9.43 10.61 -5.60
N THR A 5 -9.17 11.28 -6.72
CA THR A 5 -9.85 11.04 -7.99
C THR A 5 -8.93 10.36 -8.99
N GLY A 6 -9.49 9.87 -10.09
CA GLY A 6 -8.70 9.38 -11.22
C GLY A 6 -7.74 10.45 -11.80
N ASP A 7 -8.11 11.74 -11.73
CA ASP A 7 -7.26 12.83 -12.22
C ASP A 7 -6.06 13.09 -11.29
N ASP A 8 -6.22 12.87 -9.98
CA ASP A 8 -5.10 12.93 -9.04
C ASP A 8 -4.10 11.80 -9.31
N ILE A 9 -4.60 10.58 -9.58
CA ILE A 9 -3.75 9.46 -10.03
C ILE A 9 -3.06 9.79 -11.37
N ALA A 10 -3.79 10.41 -12.30
CA ALA A 10 -3.25 10.85 -13.58
C ALA A 10 -2.23 12.00 -13.45
N SER A 11 -2.06 12.60 -12.28
CA SER A 11 -1.07 13.66 -12.04
C SER A 11 0.26 13.15 -11.47
N LEU A 12 0.32 11.90 -10.98
CA LEU A 12 1.57 11.29 -10.49
C LEU A 12 2.58 11.10 -11.62
N ASN A 13 3.88 11.31 -11.38
CA ASN A 13 4.90 10.94 -12.38
C ASN A 13 5.11 9.41 -12.44
N ASP A 14 5.91 8.93 -13.41
CA ASP A 14 6.22 7.50 -13.58
C ASP A 14 6.78 6.82 -12.32
N VAL A 15 7.63 7.53 -11.56
CA VAL A 15 8.28 6.97 -10.36
C VAL A 15 7.25 6.84 -9.23
N ASP A 16 6.49 7.90 -8.98
CA ASP A 16 5.48 7.92 -7.92
C ASP A 16 4.32 6.97 -8.23
N LEU A 17 3.95 6.78 -9.49
CA LEU A 17 2.93 5.80 -9.87
C LEU A 17 3.36 4.37 -9.55
N ARG A 18 4.62 3.99 -9.85
CA ARG A 18 5.14 2.67 -9.46
C ARG A 18 5.17 2.50 -7.94
N ALA A 19 5.65 3.54 -7.24
CA ALA A 19 5.69 3.54 -5.77
C ALA A 19 4.28 3.43 -5.17
N LEU A 20 3.26 4.03 -5.79
CA LEU A 20 1.87 3.88 -5.38
C LEU A 20 1.41 2.42 -5.51
N ILE A 21 1.63 1.78 -6.66
CA ILE A 21 1.23 0.37 -6.86
C ILE A 21 1.90 -0.55 -5.84
N ALA A 22 3.17 -0.32 -5.55
CA ALA A 22 3.87 -1.09 -4.53
C ALA A 22 3.26 -0.89 -3.14
N ARG A 23 3.03 0.36 -2.72
CA ARG A 23 2.39 0.68 -1.42
C ARG A 23 1.00 0.07 -1.30
N LEU A 24 0.22 0.10 -2.38
CA LEU A 24 -1.11 -0.52 -2.44
C LEU A 24 -1.04 -2.05 -2.34
N CYS A 25 -0.04 -2.67 -2.98
CA CYS A 25 0.20 -4.10 -2.85
C CYS A 25 0.52 -4.45 -1.39
N GLU A 26 1.48 -3.77 -0.78
CA GLU A 26 1.88 -4.01 0.60
C GLU A 26 0.72 -3.80 1.58
N ALA A 27 -0.04 -2.72 1.43
CA ALA A 27 -1.23 -2.44 2.24
C ALA A 27 -2.30 -3.52 2.09
N THR A 28 -2.55 -3.97 0.85
CA THR A 28 -3.50 -5.07 0.58
C THR A 28 -3.05 -6.38 1.23
N LEU A 29 -1.76 -6.70 1.19
CA LEU A 29 -1.22 -7.88 1.85
C LEU A 29 -1.37 -7.80 3.38
N ARG A 30 -0.97 -6.67 4.00
CA ARG A 30 -1.10 -6.47 5.45
C ARG A 30 -2.54 -6.62 5.92
N ARG A 31 -3.49 -5.98 5.22
CA ARG A 31 -4.93 -6.09 5.50
C ARG A 31 -5.46 -7.53 5.39
N ARG A 32 -4.83 -8.37 4.57
CA ARG A 32 -5.15 -9.80 4.38
C ARG A 32 -4.34 -10.73 5.27
N GLY A 33 -3.52 -10.20 6.19
CA GLY A 33 -2.70 -10.98 7.10
C GLY A 33 -1.44 -11.59 6.47
N HIS A 34 -1.05 -11.13 5.28
CA HIS A 34 0.16 -11.56 4.58
C HIS A 34 1.32 -10.60 4.82
N SER A 35 2.56 -11.12 4.72
CA SER A 35 3.76 -10.29 4.83
C SER A 35 3.92 -9.35 3.64
N ALA A 36 4.19 -8.07 3.90
CA ALA A 36 4.55 -7.10 2.87
C ALA A 36 5.88 -7.44 2.17
N SER A 37 6.73 -8.30 2.76
CA SER A 37 7.98 -8.77 2.14
C SER A 37 7.76 -9.61 0.87
N ALA A 38 6.54 -10.10 0.65
CA ALA A 38 6.15 -10.78 -0.58
C ALA A 38 5.99 -9.80 -1.78
N VAL A 39 6.03 -8.49 -1.52
CA VAL A 39 6.04 -7.45 -2.57
C VAL A 39 7.47 -7.10 -2.92
N THR A 40 7.84 -7.25 -4.19
CA THR A 40 9.13 -6.80 -4.72
C THR A 40 8.91 -5.70 -5.75
N TRP A 41 9.58 -4.58 -5.55
CA TRP A 41 9.56 -3.42 -6.43
C TRP A 41 10.86 -2.61 -6.26
N GLY A 42 11.28 -1.87 -7.29
CA GLY A 42 12.55 -1.16 -7.28
C GLY A 42 13.77 -2.05 -7.60
N GLY A 43 14.85 -1.44 -8.10
CA GLY A 43 16.04 -2.12 -8.60
C GLY A 43 16.37 -1.75 -10.06
N ASN A 44 17.62 -1.99 -10.47
CA ASN A 44 18.05 -1.82 -11.85
C ASN A 44 17.40 -2.96 -12.68
N GLN A 45 16.20 -2.72 -13.19
CA GLN A 45 15.43 -3.60 -14.10
C GLN A 45 16.11 -3.75 -15.48
N THR A 46 17.44 -3.63 -15.50
CA THR A 46 18.35 -3.84 -16.64
C THR A 46 18.89 -5.26 -16.69
N ALA A 47 18.60 -6.13 -15.71
CA ALA A 47 18.68 -7.56 -15.91
C ALA A 47 17.54 -8.03 -16.83
N ALA A 48 17.79 -9.03 -17.67
CA ALA A 48 16.98 -9.49 -18.80
C ALA A 48 15.58 -10.07 -18.47
N ASP A 49 14.94 -9.64 -17.37
CA ASP A 49 13.60 -10.00 -16.90
C ASP A 49 12.53 -8.92 -17.26
N ALA A 50 12.95 -7.93 -18.05
CA ALA A 50 12.29 -6.68 -18.44
C ALA A 50 10.78 -6.77 -18.74
N GLY A 51 9.91 -6.47 -17.78
CA GLY A 51 8.49 -6.31 -18.07
C GLY A 51 7.55 -5.98 -16.91
N LEU A 52 7.93 -6.24 -15.66
CA LEU A 52 7.12 -5.93 -14.48
C LEU A 52 7.77 -4.85 -13.64
N ASP A 53 6.96 -3.93 -13.13
CA ASP A 53 7.41 -2.85 -12.25
C ASP A 53 7.21 -3.21 -10.77
N VAL A 54 6.18 -4.01 -10.47
CA VAL A 54 5.86 -4.52 -9.12
C VAL A 54 5.45 -5.98 -9.24
N ARG A 55 5.87 -6.81 -8.29
CA ARG A 55 5.46 -8.22 -8.21
C ARG A 55 5.06 -8.58 -6.79
N VAL A 56 4.00 -9.38 -6.68
CA VAL A 56 3.56 -10.04 -5.47
C VAL A 56 3.79 -11.54 -5.65
N GLU A 57 4.52 -12.17 -4.74
CA GLU A 57 4.78 -13.61 -4.74
C GLU A 57 4.52 -14.20 -3.34
N LEU A 58 3.32 -14.76 -3.18
CA LEU A 58 2.88 -15.50 -2.00
C LEU A 58 2.95 -17.02 -2.24
N ASP A 59 2.77 -17.80 -1.17
CA ASP A 59 2.55 -19.24 -1.30
C ASP A 59 1.37 -19.55 -2.22
N ARG A 60 1.48 -20.60 -3.04
CA ARG A 60 0.48 -20.93 -4.08
C ARG A 60 -0.94 -21.12 -3.55
N ASN A 61 -1.08 -21.52 -2.29
CA ASN A 61 -2.37 -21.75 -1.63
C ASN A 61 -2.83 -20.56 -0.78
N ALA A 62 -2.09 -19.46 -0.77
CA ALA A 62 -2.46 -18.26 -0.03
C ALA A 62 -3.81 -17.72 -0.55
N ALA A 63 -4.72 -17.44 0.38
CA ALA A 63 -5.99 -16.81 0.05
C ALA A 63 -5.75 -15.32 -0.26
N ILE A 64 -5.99 -14.93 -1.51
CA ILE A 64 -5.89 -13.55 -1.98
C ILE A 64 -6.88 -13.32 -3.13
N ASP A 65 -7.46 -12.12 -3.21
CA ASP A 65 -8.43 -11.73 -4.24
C ASP A 65 -8.43 -10.20 -4.45
N GLY A 66 -9.40 -9.70 -5.23
CA GLY A 66 -9.62 -8.27 -5.44
C GLY A 66 -8.59 -7.65 -6.40
N PHE A 67 -7.89 -6.61 -5.94
CA PHE A 67 -6.85 -5.93 -6.72
C PHE A 67 -5.56 -6.76 -6.90
N ILE A 68 -5.40 -7.84 -6.12
CA ILE A 68 -4.34 -8.83 -6.27
C ILE A 68 -5.03 -10.19 -6.49
N PRO A 69 -5.38 -10.55 -7.73
CA PRO A 69 -6.28 -11.67 -8.00
C PRO A 69 -5.63 -13.05 -7.82
N ARG A 70 -4.29 -13.14 -7.72
CA ARG A 70 -3.55 -14.40 -7.58
C ARG A 70 -2.33 -14.25 -6.66
N PRO A 71 -1.88 -15.34 -6.01
CA PRO A 71 -0.66 -15.36 -5.19
C PRO A 71 0.62 -14.91 -5.91
N ASP A 72 0.75 -15.23 -7.21
CA ASP A 72 1.82 -14.73 -8.08
C ASP A 72 1.20 -13.72 -9.05
N THR A 73 1.29 -12.43 -8.72
CA THR A 73 0.73 -11.33 -9.52
C THR A 73 1.82 -10.35 -9.92
N GLY A 74 1.95 -10.11 -11.22
CA GLY A 74 2.84 -9.11 -11.79
C GLY A 74 2.08 -7.88 -12.29
N PHE A 75 2.54 -6.69 -11.90
CA PHE A 75 2.03 -5.42 -12.39
C PHE A 75 3.05 -4.76 -13.33
N GLN A 76 2.58 -4.36 -14.50
CA GLN A 76 3.33 -3.50 -15.41
C GLN A 76 2.68 -2.11 -15.45
N VAL A 77 3.43 -1.09 -15.09
CA VAL A 77 2.97 0.28 -14.87
C VAL A 77 3.39 1.19 -16.02
N LYS A 78 2.42 1.93 -16.55
CA LYS A 78 2.65 2.92 -17.61
C LYS A 78 2.01 4.24 -17.22
N LYS A 79 2.81 5.32 -17.19
CA LYS A 79 2.24 6.66 -17.02
C LYS A 79 1.33 7.03 -18.18
N THR A 80 1.79 6.78 -19.40
CA THR A 80 1.06 7.09 -20.65
C THR A 80 -0.22 6.27 -20.78
N ASP A 81 -1.11 6.70 -21.68
CA ASP A 81 -2.24 5.87 -22.07
C ASP A 81 -1.72 4.60 -22.76
N MET A 82 -2.45 3.51 -22.57
CA MET A 82 -2.17 2.20 -23.13
C MET A 82 -3.41 1.73 -23.91
N PRO A 83 -3.63 2.26 -25.13
CA PRO A 83 -4.74 1.81 -25.96
C PRO A 83 -4.56 0.35 -26.39
N ALA A 84 -5.66 -0.32 -26.74
CA ALA A 84 -5.65 -1.73 -27.16
C ALA A 84 -4.63 -2.04 -28.28
N SER A 85 -4.42 -1.09 -29.20
CA SER A 85 -3.45 -1.19 -30.30
C SER A 85 -1.98 -1.21 -29.83
N ALA A 86 -1.67 -0.62 -28.67
CA ALA A 86 -0.32 -0.60 -28.09
C ALA A 86 -0.05 -1.82 -27.20
N ILE A 87 -1.08 -2.38 -26.55
CA ILE A 87 -0.95 -3.49 -25.60
C ILE A 87 -0.23 -4.70 -26.19
N THR A 88 -0.62 -5.14 -27.39
CA THR A 88 0.00 -6.32 -27.99
C THR A 88 1.49 -6.10 -28.26
N LYS A 89 1.88 -4.89 -28.70
CA LYS A 89 3.28 -4.53 -28.92
C LYS A 89 4.06 -4.47 -27.61
N GLU A 90 3.45 -3.96 -26.56
CA GLU A 90 4.05 -3.89 -25.23
C GLU A 90 4.29 -5.28 -24.63
N MET A 91 3.31 -6.19 -24.73
CA MET A 91 3.44 -7.56 -24.25
C MET A 91 4.35 -8.41 -25.15
N LYS A 92 4.45 -8.07 -26.44
CA LYS A 92 5.24 -8.78 -27.45
C LYS A 92 6.21 -7.86 -28.20
N PRO A 93 7.25 -7.31 -27.54
CA PRO A 93 8.28 -6.57 -28.25
C PRO A 93 8.91 -7.47 -29.33
N GLY A 94 8.95 -7.00 -30.57
CA GLY A 94 9.44 -7.79 -31.72
C GLY A 94 8.62 -9.07 -32.00
N GLY A 95 7.36 -9.13 -31.59
CA GLY A 95 6.47 -10.28 -31.81
C GLY A 95 6.66 -11.44 -30.83
N LYS A 96 7.66 -11.37 -29.94
CA LYS A 96 7.94 -12.39 -28.93
C LYS A 96 7.34 -11.97 -27.58
N LEU A 97 6.51 -12.82 -26.99
CA LEU A 97 5.94 -12.57 -25.66
C LEU A 97 7.05 -12.45 -24.61
N ARG A 98 6.99 -11.41 -23.77
CA ARG A 98 7.92 -11.22 -22.64
C ARG A 98 7.98 -12.49 -21.77
N PRO A 99 9.19 -13.00 -21.42
CA PRO A 99 9.34 -14.23 -20.63
C PRO A 99 8.54 -14.20 -19.33
N VAL A 100 8.56 -13.09 -18.61
CA VAL A 100 7.85 -12.94 -17.33
C VAL A 100 6.34 -13.21 -17.41
N ILE A 101 5.68 -12.87 -18.53
CA ILE A 101 4.25 -13.15 -18.75
C ILE A 101 4.03 -14.66 -18.96
N ARG A 102 4.96 -15.34 -19.63
CA ARG A 102 4.94 -16.80 -19.81
C ARG A 102 5.15 -17.53 -18.49
N ASP A 103 6.02 -17.01 -17.64
CA ASP A 103 6.32 -17.59 -16.33
C ASP A 103 5.10 -17.49 -15.40
N LEU A 104 4.45 -16.32 -15.37
CA LEU A 104 3.16 -16.14 -14.68
C LEU A 104 2.10 -17.13 -15.22
N ALA A 105 1.99 -17.30 -16.53
CA ALA A 105 1.03 -18.24 -17.13
C ALA A 105 1.30 -19.69 -16.71
N THR A 106 2.57 -20.09 -16.65
CA THR A 106 2.98 -21.45 -16.27
C THR A 106 2.66 -21.74 -14.80
N ARG A 107 2.64 -20.71 -13.96
CA ARG A 107 2.33 -20.79 -12.52
C ARG A 107 0.85 -20.55 -12.20
N GLY A 108 0.00 -20.24 -13.19
CA GLY A 108 -1.40 -19.86 -12.97
C GLY A 108 -1.54 -18.52 -12.24
N GLY A 109 -0.56 -17.63 -12.42
CA GLY A 109 -0.52 -16.30 -11.81
C GLY A 109 -1.42 -15.29 -12.51
N ALA A 110 -1.15 -14.01 -12.25
CA ALA A 110 -1.85 -12.89 -12.86
C ALA A 110 -0.87 -11.88 -13.48
N TYR A 111 -1.24 -11.33 -14.63
CA TYR A 111 -0.55 -10.21 -15.25
C TYR A 111 -1.51 -9.03 -15.41
N ILE A 112 -1.20 -7.94 -14.71
CA ILE A 112 -2.00 -6.73 -14.66
C ILE A 112 -1.23 -5.61 -15.34
N MET A 113 -1.87 -4.98 -16.33
CA MET A 113 -1.33 -3.76 -16.93
C MET A 113 -2.02 -2.55 -16.30
N VAL A 114 -1.22 -1.57 -15.87
CA VAL A 114 -1.68 -0.38 -15.17
C VAL A 114 -1.41 0.84 -16.04
N SER A 115 -2.40 1.72 -16.20
CA SER A 115 -2.24 3.02 -16.88
C SER A 115 -2.91 4.15 -16.11
N SER A 116 -2.15 5.23 -15.85
CA SER A 116 -2.69 6.41 -15.15
C SER A 116 -3.37 7.44 -16.04
N MET A 117 -3.15 7.39 -17.36
CA MET A 117 -3.76 8.33 -18.31
C MET A 117 -4.94 7.73 -19.07
N GLY A 118 -5.11 6.40 -19.01
CA GLY A 118 -6.32 5.75 -19.51
C GLY A 118 -7.51 6.10 -18.61
N SER A 119 -8.49 6.84 -19.14
CA SER A 119 -9.85 6.88 -18.59
C SER A 119 -10.68 5.90 -19.41
N THR A 120 -11.20 4.84 -18.81
CA THR A 120 -11.90 3.82 -19.60
C THR A 120 -13.41 3.95 -19.51
N SER A 121 -14.07 4.10 -20.66
CA SER A 121 -15.42 3.57 -20.82
C SER A 121 -15.34 2.04 -20.77
N ASP A 122 -16.45 1.37 -20.42
CA ASP A 122 -16.50 -0.10 -20.38
C ASP A 122 -16.03 -0.74 -21.69
N SER A 123 -16.44 -0.17 -22.83
CA SER A 123 -16.02 -0.64 -24.16
C SER A 123 -14.50 -0.55 -24.37
N ALA A 124 -13.86 0.52 -23.89
CA ALA A 124 -12.42 0.71 -24.02
C ALA A 124 -11.64 -0.21 -23.08
N LEU A 125 -12.18 -0.54 -21.89
CA LEU A 125 -11.61 -1.52 -20.98
C LEU A 125 -11.69 -2.94 -21.55
N MET A 126 -12.84 -3.32 -22.10
CA MET A 126 -13.04 -4.63 -22.75
C MET A 126 -12.10 -4.79 -23.95
N ALA A 127 -11.93 -3.76 -24.78
CA ALA A 127 -10.99 -3.79 -25.90
C ALA A 127 -9.54 -4.02 -25.44
N ARG A 128 -9.12 -3.40 -24.33
CA ARG A 128 -7.78 -3.58 -23.74
C ARG A 128 -7.58 -5.00 -23.21
N ARG A 129 -8.54 -5.53 -22.43
CA ARG A 129 -8.52 -6.91 -21.95
C ARG A 129 -8.49 -7.92 -23.11
N THR A 130 -9.24 -7.66 -24.17
CA THR A 130 -9.24 -8.50 -25.38
C THR A 130 -7.89 -8.48 -26.09
N ALA A 131 -7.22 -7.31 -26.15
CA ALA A 131 -5.87 -7.20 -26.69
C ALA A 131 -4.86 -7.99 -25.83
N MET A 132 -4.96 -7.92 -24.50
CA MET A 132 -4.12 -8.71 -23.58
C MET A 132 -4.32 -10.22 -23.82
N TRP A 133 -5.57 -10.68 -23.88
CA TRP A 133 -5.90 -12.08 -24.17
C TRP A 133 -5.35 -12.51 -25.54
N SER A 134 -5.53 -11.69 -26.57
CA SER A 134 -5.03 -11.96 -27.92
C SER A 134 -3.52 -12.11 -27.97
N ALA A 135 -2.78 -11.39 -27.10
CA ALA A 135 -1.35 -11.55 -26.95
C ALA A 135 -0.99 -12.93 -26.37
N VAL A 136 -1.73 -13.46 -25.39
CA VAL A 136 -1.32 -14.70 -24.71
C VAL A 136 -2.01 -15.97 -25.21
N ARG A 137 -3.15 -15.90 -25.91
CA ARG A 137 -4.01 -17.07 -26.24
C ARG A 137 -3.35 -18.30 -26.87
N ARG A 138 -2.15 -18.17 -27.44
CA ARG A 138 -1.39 -19.24 -28.10
C ARG A 138 -0.28 -19.85 -27.23
N ILE A 139 -0.14 -19.43 -25.97
CA ILE A 139 0.87 -19.99 -25.06
C ILE A 139 0.30 -21.10 -24.18
N LYS A 140 1.16 -21.99 -23.71
CA LYS A 140 0.82 -22.96 -22.66
C LYS A 140 0.46 -22.22 -21.37
N GLY A 141 -0.62 -22.62 -20.71
CA GLY A 141 -1.10 -21.99 -19.48
C GLY A 141 -1.90 -20.70 -19.67
N ALA A 142 -2.20 -20.30 -20.92
CA ALA A 142 -2.96 -19.06 -21.18
C ALA A 142 -4.29 -19.00 -20.42
N SER A 143 -5.05 -20.11 -20.36
CA SER A 143 -6.32 -20.18 -19.63
C SER A 143 -6.18 -20.08 -18.11
N ALA A 144 -5.00 -20.37 -17.55
CA ALA A 144 -4.72 -20.26 -16.13
C ALA A 144 -4.19 -18.86 -15.75
N LEU A 145 -3.70 -18.08 -16.72
CA LEU A 145 -3.23 -16.71 -16.51
C LEU A 145 -4.41 -15.76 -16.34
N ALA A 146 -4.54 -15.15 -15.16
CA ALA A 146 -5.46 -14.04 -14.98
C ALA A 146 -4.89 -12.77 -15.65
N LEU A 147 -5.73 -12.07 -16.42
CA LEU A 147 -5.36 -10.83 -17.10
C LEU A 147 -6.31 -9.73 -16.70
N ASP A 148 -5.78 -8.55 -16.39
CA ASP A 148 -6.61 -7.39 -16.14
C ASP A 148 -5.91 -6.07 -16.48
N PHE A 149 -6.70 -5.01 -16.65
CA PHE A 149 -6.22 -3.67 -16.92
C PHE A 149 -6.74 -2.72 -15.86
N TYR A 150 -5.84 -2.03 -15.17
CA TYR A 150 -6.17 -1.07 -14.11
C TYR A 150 -5.96 0.33 -14.64
N ASP A 151 -7.05 1.06 -14.75
CA ASP A 151 -7.06 2.44 -15.19
C ASP A 151 -7.03 3.39 -13.97
N ARG A 152 -6.95 4.69 -14.23
CA ARG A 152 -6.83 5.71 -13.18
C ARG A 152 -7.99 5.70 -12.18
N THR A 153 -9.20 5.38 -12.64
CA THR A 153 -10.40 5.32 -11.80
C THR A 153 -10.31 4.11 -10.87
N ARG A 154 -9.94 2.95 -11.41
CA ARG A 154 -9.76 1.74 -10.61
C ARG A 154 -8.62 1.87 -9.59
N LEU A 155 -7.55 2.56 -9.94
CA LEU A 155 -6.48 2.88 -9.00
C LEU A 155 -6.96 3.82 -7.89
N ALA A 156 -7.77 4.83 -8.21
CA ALA A 156 -8.36 5.70 -7.19
C ALA A 156 -9.24 4.89 -6.21
N SER A 157 -10.07 3.97 -6.72
CA SER A 157 -10.83 3.04 -5.87
C SER A 157 -9.93 2.16 -4.99
N TRP A 158 -8.80 1.69 -5.52
CA TRP A 158 -7.85 0.92 -4.72
C TRP A 158 -7.23 1.78 -3.60
N VAL A 159 -6.96 3.07 -3.86
CA VAL A 159 -6.50 4.00 -2.83
C VAL A 159 -7.58 4.26 -1.77
N HIS A 160 -8.85 4.29 -2.14
CA HIS A 160 -9.95 4.45 -1.17
C HIS A 160 -10.05 3.28 -0.19
N ASP A 161 -9.66 2.07 -0.60
CA ASP A 161 -9.57 0.91 0.31
C ASP A 161 -8.43 1.02 1.35
N HIS A 162 -7.51 1.96 1.15
CA HIS A 162 -6.31 2.20 1.97
C HIS A 162 -6.11 3.70 2.24
N PRO A 163 -7.05 4.34 2.96
CA PRO A 163 -7.19 5.78 2.97
C PRO A 163 -5.99 6.51 3.60
N GLY A 164 -5.19 5.85 4.43
CA GLY A 164 -3.92 6.40 4.95
C GLY A 164 -2.86 6.65 3.87
N LEU A 165 -3.04 6.16 2.64
CA LEU A 165 -2.20 6.51 1.48
C LEU A 165 -2.62 7.80 0.78
N ILE A 166 -3.80 8.35 1.08
CA ILE A 166 -4.32 9.57 0.43
C ILE A 166 -3.40 10.78 0.63
N PRO A 167 -2.93 11.12 1.86
CA PRO A 167 -2.03 12.26 2.05
C PRO A 167 -0.72 12.10 1.28
N TRP A 168 -0.19 10.87 1.20
CA TRP A 168 0.99 10.57 0.42
C TRP A 168 0.78 10.86 -1.07
N VAL A 169 -0.32 10.37 -1.68
CA VAL A 169 -0.64 10.63 -3.09
C VAL A 169 -0.77 12.13 -3.34
N ARG A 170 -1.51 12.82 -2.47
CA ARG A 170 -1.74 14.26 -2.56
C ARG A 170 -0.46 15.07 -2.46
N ALA A 171 0.44 14.69 -1.56
CA ALA A 171 1.74 15.34 -1.43
C ALA A 171 2.59 15.20 -2.70
N ARG A 172 2.58 14.03 -3.35
CA ARG A 172 3.33 13.79 -4.61
C ARG A 172 2.87 14.64 -5.78
N ILE A 173 1.62 15.09 -5.77
CA ILE A 173 1.04 15.93 -6.83
C ILE A 173 0.94 17.41 -6.43
N GLY A 174 1.59 17.82 -5.33
CA GLY A 174 1.59 19.21 -4.87
C GLY A 174 0.25 19.67 -4.27
N LYS A 175 -0.63 18.75 -3.86
CA LYS A 175 -1.94 19.02 -3.26
C LYS A 175 -2.02 18.55 -1.79
N SER A 176 -0.90 18.62 -1.07
CA SER A 176 -0.79 18.23 0.34
C SER A 176 -1.97 18.75 1.17
N ILE A 177 -2.44 17.93 2.10
CA ILE A 177 -3.46 18.34 3.08
C ILE A 177 -2.70 19.02 4.22
N THR A 178 -3.04 20.26 4.55
CA THR A 178 -2.30 21.09 5.52
C THR A 178 -2.20 20.38 6.87
N GLY A 179 -0.98 20.24 7.39
CA GLY A 179 -0.71 19.59 8.68
C GLY A 179 -0.95 18.08 8.74
N TRP A 180 -1.40 17.44 7.64
CA TRP A 180 -1.71 16.00 7.61
C TRP A 180 -0.70 15.20 6.80
N GLN A 181 -0.34 14.03 7.32
CA GLN A 181 0.65 13.16 6.74
C GLN A 181 0.20 11.68 6.83
N SER A 182 0.64 10.88 5.87
CA SER A 182 0.55 9.41 5.96
C SER A 182 1.51 8.88 7.02
N TYR A 183 1.42 7.58 7.34
CA TYR A 183 2.42 6.92 8.17
C TYR A 183 3.85 7.16 7.68
N GLY A 184 4.73 7.48 8.63
CA GLY A 184 6.09 7.92 8.40
C GLY A 184 6.93 7.95 9.68
N ALA A 185 8.12 8.52 9.58
CA ALA A 185 9.04 8.70 10.71
C ALA A 185 8.62 9.89 11.61
N TRP A 186 7.43 9.83 12.20
CA TRP A 186 6.86 10.93 12.97
C TRP A 186 7.69 11.30 14.21
N ALA A 187 8.50 10.38 14.72
CA ALA A 187 9.39 10.62 15.85
C ALA A 187 10.70 11.34 15.46
N TYR A 188 10.92 11.66 14.18
CA TYR A 188 12.12 12.33 13.66
C TYR A 188 13.44 11.68 14.09
N SER A 189 13.47 10.35 14.14
CA SER A 189 14.70 9.60 14.38
C SER A 189 15.67 9.74 13.20
N PRO A 190 17.00 9.81 13.42
CA PRO A 190 18.00 9.84 12.35
C PRO A 190 17.85 8.71 11.32
N ASP A 191 17.45 7.51 11.79
CA ASP A 191 17.26 6.32 10.97
C ASP A 191 15.81 6.18 10.44
N GLY A 192 14.98 7.20 10.64
CA GLY A 192 13.62 7.27 10.10
C GLY A 192 12.67 6.21 10.64
N ILE A 193 11.97 5.52 9.74
CA ILE A 193 11.04 4.42 10.09
C ILE A 193 11.81 3.15 10.47
N GLU A 194 13.03 2.98 9.92
CA GLU A 194 13.84 1.78 10.13
C GLU A 194 14.54 1.78 11.49
N ASP A 195 14.52 2.90 12.22
CA ASP A 195 15.06 2.99 13.57
C ASP A 195 14.49 1.89 14.48
N ASN A 196 15.35 1.30 15.30
CA ASN A 196 14.97 0.25 16.22
C ASN A 196 14.26 0.84 17.43
N TYR A 197 13.24 0.14 17.93
CA TYR A 197 12.56 0.56 19.16
C TYR A 197 13.26 -0.08 20.36
N ILE A 198 13.71 0.74 21.30
CA ILE A 198 14.43 0.27 22.49
C ILE A 198 13.41 -0.23 23.52
N LEU A 199 13.64 -1.46 23.99
CA LEU A 199 12.78 -2.14 24.95
C LEU A 199 13.51 -2.34 26.28
N ASP A 200 12.74 -2.22 27.37
CA ASP A 200 13.16 -2.62 28.70
C ASP A 200 11.99 -3.23 29.48
N GLU A 201 12.31 -3.83 30.62
CA GLU A 201 11.33 -4.47 31.50
C GLU A 201 10.71 -3.49 32.51
N THR A 202 11.14 -2.22 32.47
CA THR A 202 10.64 -1.19 33.38
C THR A 202 9.17 -0.91 33.10
N ALA A 203 8.35 -0.84 34.15
CA ALA A 203 6.98 -0.38 34.03
C ALA A 203 6.97 1.09 33.56
N ARG A 204 6.46 1.32 32.35
CA ARG A 204 6.48 2.64 31.67
C ARG A 204 5.12 3.10 31.16
N ILE A 205 4.12 2.22 31.16
CA ILE A 205 2.78 2.50 30.68
C ILE A 205 1.81 2.21 31.83
N TRP A 206 0.99 3.20 32.21
CA TRP A 206 0.00 3.06 33.26
C TRP A 206 -1.39 3.22 32.65
N GLY A 207 -2.28 2.28 32.94
CA GLY A 207 -3.69 2.35 32.55
C GLY A 207 -4.53 3.19 33.52
N ASP A 208 -5.74 3.53 33.09
CA ASP A 208 -6.70 4.33 33.89
C ASP A 208 -7.52 3.46 34.86
N ARG A 209 -7.50 2.13 34.68
CA ARG A 209 -8.23 1.20 35.55
C ARG A 209 -7.41 0.86 36.79
N LYS A 210 -8.08 0.68 37.94
CA LYS A 210 -7.46 0.24 39.20
C LYS A 210 -6.66 -1.08 39.06
N GLU A 211 -7.04 -1.92 38.11
CA GLU A 211 -6.37 -3.19 37.79
C GLU A 211 -4.99 -2.98 37.12
N ASP A 212 -4.75 -1.81 36.52
CA ASP A 212 -3.50 -1.44 35.82
C ASP A 212 -2.51 -0.67 36.72
N ALA A 213 -2.79 -0.57 38.02
CA ALA A 213 -2.06 0.28 38.97
C ALA A 213 -0.57 -0.09 39.15
N GLY A 214 -0.18 -1.31 38.78
CA GLY A 214 1.22 -1.77 38.82
C GLY A 214 2.09 -1.24 37.69
N GLY A 215 1.50 -0.61 36.66
CA GLY A 215 2.17 -0.26 35.42
C GLY A 215 2.55 -1.51 34.61
N ALA A 216 2.69 -1.33 33.30
CA ALA A 216 3.04 -2.38 32.36
C ALA A 216 4.42 -2.09 31.73
N PRO A 217 5.24 -3.14 31.49
CA PRO A 217 6.37 -3.05 30.58
C PRO A 217 5.92 -2.55 29.20
N VAL A 218 6.83 -1.92 28.47
CA VAL A 218 6.48 -1.26 27.19
C VAL A 218 5.86 -2.22 26.18
N LEU A 219 6.41 -3.44 26.06
CA LEU A 219 5.85 -4.45 25.15
C LEU A 219 4.41 -4.82 25.48
N ALA A 220 4.12 -5.02 26.77
CA ALA A 220 2.77 -5.35 27.23
C ALA A 220 1.81 -4.18 26.99
N GLY A 221 2.25 -2.95 27.27
CA GLY A 221 1.44 -1.77 26.96
C GLY A 221 1.22 -1.54 25.47
N ILE A 222 2.21 -1.80 24.60
CA ILE A 222 2.05 -1.78 23.14
C ILE A 222 0.99 -2.79 22.70
N ALA A 223 1.02 -4.02 23.22
CA ALA A 223 0.02 -5.03 22.91
C ALA A 223 -1.39 -4.56 23.32
N THR A 224 -1.56 -4.08 24.55
CA THR A 224 -2.85 -3.53 25.03
C THR A 224 -3.34 -2.35 24.19
N LEU A 225 -2.44 -1.44 23.79
CA LEU A 225 -2.78 -0.31 22.94
C LEU A 225 -3.22 -0.76 21.54
N ARG A 226 -2.52 -1.75 20.96
CA ARG A 226 -2.88 -2.33 19.65
C ARG A 226 -4.24 -3.01 19.70
N ASP A 227 -4.52 -3.79 20.74
CA ASP A 227 -5.80 -4.47 20.90
C ASP A 227 -6.95 -3.47 21.01
N ARG A 228 -6.79 -2.43 21.84
CA ARG A 228 -7.79 -1.35 21.97
C ARG A 228 -8.00 -0.58 20.67
N LEU A 229 -6.92 -0.22 19.96
CA LEU A 229 -7.02 0.56 18.72
C LEU A 229 -7.54 -0.26 17.52
N ARG A 230 -7.65 -1.59 17.65
CA ARG A 230 -8.35 -2.44 16.67
C ARG A 230 -9.86 -2.40 16.85
N GLU A 231 -10.34 -2.07 18.05
CA GLU A 231 -11.78 -1.91 18.29
C GLU A 231 -12.25 -0.58 17.68
N GLU A 232 -13.21 -0.67 16.76
CA GLU A 232 -13.81 0.50 16.12
C GLU A 232 -14.32 1.49 17.17
N LYS A 233 -14.18 2.79 16.87
CA LYS A 233 -14.65 3.90 17.72
C LYS A 233 -13.95 3.99 19.09
N THR A 234 -12.79 3.35 19.25
CA THR A 234 -11.96 3.49 20.44
C THR A 234 -11.01 4.68 20.33
N CYS A 235 -10.87 5.42 21.44
CA CYS A 235 -9.91 6.51 21.56
C CYS A 235 -8.92 6.22 22.69
N VAL A 236 -7.64 6.46 22.43
CA VAL A 236 -6.56 6.35 23.42
C VAL A 236 -5.89 7.72 23.55
N ARG A 237 -5.80 8.22 24.79
CA ARG A 237 -5.04 9.42 25.13
C ARG A 237 -3.77 9.05 25.88
N LEU A 238 -2.61 9.39 25.33
CA LEU A 238 -1.32 9.22 26.00
C LEU A 238 -0.91 10.54 26.70
N VAL A 239 -0.67 10.47 28.01
CA VAL A 239 -0.24 11.61 28.83
C VAL A 239 1.10 11.27 29.47
N GLY A 240 2.02 12.23 29.48
CA GLY A 240 3.34 12.07 30.09
C GLY A 240 4.23 13.28 29.85
N LEU A 241 5.32 13.38 30.61
CA LEU A 241 6.27 14.49 30.53
C LEU A 241 6.82 14.67 29.11
N SER A 242 7.27 15.89 28.79
CA SER A 242 7.94 16.14 27.51
C SER A 242 9.22 15.30 27.40
N GLY A 243 9.55 14.84 26.18
CA GLY A 243 10.78 14.07 25.92
C GLY A 243 10.76 12.58 26.29
N VAL A 244 9.71 12.06 26.96
CA VAL A 244 9.65 10.63 27.37
C VAL A 244 9.38 9.63 26.23
N GLY A 245 9.37 10.08 24.97
CA GLY A 245 9.22 9.20 23.81
C GLY A 245 7.78 8.85 23.41
N LYS A 246 6.77 9.64 23.79
CA LYS A 246 5.35 9.40 23.44
C LYS A 246 5.13 9.22 21.93
N THR A 247 5.67 10.11 21.10
CA THR A 247 5.56 10.02 19.64
C THR A 247 6.23 8.75 19.10
N ARG A 248 7.39 8.37 19.65
CA ARG A 248 8.10 7.16 19.26
C ARG A 248 7.35 5.89 19.66
N LEU A 249 6.69 5.89 20.83
CA LEU A 249 5.79 4.82 21.27
C LEU A 249 4.60 4.68 20.31
N VAL A 250 3.94 5.77 19.93
CA VAL A 250 2.84 5.75 18.95
C VAL A 250 3.30 5.20 17.60
N GLN A 251 4.46 5.64 17.12
CA GLN A 251 5.05 5.08 15.88
C GLN A 251 5.32 3.57 16.01
N ALA A 252 5.79 3.09 17.17
CA ALA A 252 6.05 1.67 17.42
C ALA A 252 4.77 0.81 17.39
N LEU A 253 3.58 1.38 17.57
CA LEU A 253 2.32 0.62 17.45
C LEU A 253 2.14 0.02 16.05
N PHE A 254 2.75 0.62 15.02
CA PHE A 254 2.70 0.18 13.63
C PHE A 254 3.93 -0.63 13.20
N ASP A 255 4.96 -0.73 14.06
CA ASP A 255 6.19 -1.45 13.74
C ASP A 255 6.03 -2.95 14.02
N HIS A 256 5.97 -3.74 12.96
CA HIS A 256 5.84 -5.21 13.04
C HIS A 256 7.08 -5.91 13.61
N ARG A 257 8.22 -5.21 13.73
CA ARG A 257 9.43 -5.74 14.38
C ARG A 257 9.34 -5.67 15.91
N VAL A 258 8.40 -4.88 16.43
CA VAL A 258 8.20 -4.65 17.87
C VAL A 258 7.00 -5.45 18.35
N GLY A 259 7.23 -6.51 19.13
CA GLY A 259 6.17 -7.38 19.63
C GLY A 259 5.35 -8.02 18.50
N ASN A 260 4.10 -8.38 18.80
CA ASN A 260 3.19 -9.02 17.84
C ASN A 260 2.05 -8.09 17.44
N SER A 261 1.40 -8.39 16.30
CA SER A 261 0.13 -7.77 15.92
C SER A 261 0.20 -6.24 15.69
N GLY A 262 1.28 -5.76 15.08
CA GLY A 262 1.40 -4.36 14.63
C GLY A 262 0.14 -3.84 13.91
N LEU A 263 -0.24 -2.58 14.19
CA LEU A 263 -1.33 -1.91 13.48
C LEU A 263 -0.95 -1.70 12.02
N ASP A 264 -1.94 -1.64 11.14
CA ASP A 264 -1.71 -1.42 9.72
C ASP A 264 -1.35 0.06 9.45
N PRO A 265 -0.12 0.36 8.98
CA PRO A 265 0.28 1.73 8.67
C PRO A 265 -0.57 2.40 7.58
N SER A 266 -1.20 1.61 6.71
CA SER A 266 -2.02 2.11 5.59
C SER A 266 -3.36 2.71 6.03
N LEU A 267 -3.73 2.53 7.30
CA LEU A 267 -4.92 3.13 7.91
C LEU A 267 -4.61 4.40 8.70
N ALA A 268 -3.32 4.72 8.89
CA ALA A 268 -2.92 5.78 9.80
C ALA A 268 -2.79 7.14 9.09
N PHE A 269 -3.37 8.14 9.73
CA PHE A 269 -3.14 9.55 9.47
C PHE A 269 -2.45 10.17 10.67
N TYR A 270 -1.50 11.06 10.43
CA TYR A 270 -0.82 11.79 11.48
C TYR A 270 -0.87 13.28 11.23
N THR A 271 -0.97 14.01 12.33
CA THR A 271 -0.87 15.45 12.36
C THR A 271 -0.30 15.90 13.69
N ASN A 272 0.46 16.99 13.65
CA ASN A 272 0.82 17.75 14.83
C ASN A 272 -0.07 19.00 14.87
N VAL A 273 -0.70 19.27 16.01
CA VAL A 273 -1.55 20.46 16.20
C VAL A 273 -0.78 21.76 15.95
N ALA A 274 0.56 21.75 16.17
CA ALA A 274 1.41 22.90 15.87
C ALA A 274 1.55 23.21 14.37
N ASP A 275 1.23 22.25 13.50
CA ASP A 275 1.29 22.40 12.03
C ASP A 275 -0.03 22.97 11.45
N ASP A 276 -0.93 23.44 12.31
CA ASP A 276 -2.24 24.01 11.97
C ASP A 276 -3.06 23.15 10.99
N PRO A 277 -3.42 21.91 11.38
CA PRO A 277 -4.09 20.98 10.48
C PRO A 277 -5.44 21.47 9.97
N ASP A 278 -5.65 21.30 8.66
CA ASP A 278 -6.93 21.52 8.01
C ASP A 278 -7.32 20.25 7.23
N PRO A 279 -8.38 19.52 7.66
CA PRO A 279 -9.33 19.87 8.71
C PRO A 279 -8.74 19.64 10.11
N GLN A 280 -9.33 20.28 11.12
CA GLN A 280 -8.92 20.07 12.51
C GLN A 280 -9.19 18.61 12.95
N PRO A 281 -8.31 17.98 13.77
CA PRO A 281 -8.41 16.55 14.09
C PRO A 281 -9.74 16.14 14.74
N ILE A 282 -10.31 17.02 15.56
CA ILE A 282 -11.60 16.78 16.22
C ILE A 282 -12.74 16.72 15.19
N ALA A 283 -12.72 17.58 14.18
CA ALA A 283 -13.71 17.56 13.11
C ALA A 283 -13.59 16.26 12.32
N LEU A 284 -12.37 15.88 11.92
CA LEU A 284 -12.13 14.66 11.17
C LEU A 284 -12.55 13.38 11.91
N ALA A 285 -12.35 13.34 13.23
CA ALA A 285 -12.72 12.17 14.05
C ALA A 285 -14.23 12.08 14.35
N SER A 286 -14.99 13.15 14.09
CA SER A 286 -16.42 13.23 14.38
C SER A 286 -17.31 13.04 13.14
N ASP A 287 -16.72 13.08 11.94
CA ASP A 287 -17.35 12.82 10.64
C ASP A 287 -17.42 11.32 10.33
#